data_AF-A0A843KXG8-F1
#
_entry.id   AF-A0A843KXG8-F1
#
_cell.length_a   1.000
_cell.length_b   1.000
_cell.length_c   1.000
_cell.angle_alpha   90.00
_cell.angle_beta   90.00
_cell.angle_gamma   90.00
#
_symmetry.space_group_name_H-M   'P 1'
#
loop_
_entity.id
_entity.type
_entity.pdbx_description
1 polymer ?
#
loop_
_entity_poly.entity_id
_entity_poly.type
_entity_poly.pdbx_seq_one_letter_code
_entity_poly.pdbx_strand_id
1 'polypeptide(L)'
;MNSMNLFDFTYACLCALIVFTFITTPVSAIYDFEGIPLHTAAQGEVRGEVLTFGTYGLTAPPIECTFALPAKPTWARVYTGIWGGTERYTGWEEISVNNAVPARRELFGKDDRHPETFVSGYGVYWVAHDCTDQLRGGKNTIKLTTSRGQPESRIDGRSYGIFVVAVVEDAAKPVTRYWIAEGNENLHGEGWAGTNPTRHDTCELILEKAPPAEKAAADLTVVLLASTKGQPDYVLFNGEDLGVPVTDLSLYPEGARDIGNERIGDATGGAGVEARYVDVETFDVGSLLKDTNRIVFERGRDLNGDGEISTTGSKPEGEDYIHPCSVILTARRPGASPAPDFSVDAPTATGAYAGEEATIWATMRNYGTRPDGKIGVVFSVDGKPVKMVEVEPARSGVQQVEAGVTLAEGRHTITVRVDAGGDADPTDNEASAQLTVGTVPDLSVVIGAPVRAGAEAHAASPQQSPAPLVALVAGLSLAALLAAMRPPGGKTAVILVAGAGIVAVSLLAVPPAAAAGYLDYTIPVTIKNGGGSDVGAFDLTIYLDGDKAAVKHVDGIGAGATVTIDVPLYTTPRKHRLRVVADERGAIKDSNRANNAAEGEYVFP
;
A
#
# COMPACT_ATOMS: atom_id res chain seq x y z
N MET A 1 39.72 -6.29 47.09
CA MET A 1 39.53 -5.68 45.76
C MET A 1 38.90 -6.74 44.85
N ASN A 2 37.57 -6.82 44.83
CA ASN A 2 36.83 -7.78 44.01
C ASN A 2 36.48 -7.12 42.67
N SER A 3 37.20 -7.50 41.62
CA SER A 3 36.99 -7.07 40.23
C SER A 3 35.86 -7.85 39.55
N MET A 4 34.77 -8.11 40.26
CA MET A 4 33.72 -9.05 39.84
C MET A 4 32.34 -8.37 39.91
N ASN A 5 32.22 -7.18 39.31
CA ASN A 5 30.94 -6.46 39.21
C ASN A 5 30.82 -5.53 37.99
N LEU A 6 31.87 -5.37 37.18
CA LEU A 6 31.80 -4.51 35.99
C LEU A 6 31.39 -5.29 34.74
N PHE A 7 31.77 -6.56 34.62
CA PHE A 7 31.43 -7.40 33.45
C PHE A 7 29.94 -7.78 33.40
N ASP A 8 29.33 -8.12 34.53
CA ASP A 8 27.91 -8.49 34.59
C ASP A 8 26.98 -7.29 34.37
N PHE A 9 27.38 -6.09 34.82
CA PHE A 9 26.64 -4.86 34.57
C PHE A 9 26.73 -4.42 33.09
N THR A 10 27.89 -4.65 32.46
CA THR A 10 28.09 -4.33 31.04
C THR A 10 27.31 -5.30 30.14
N TYR A 11 27.21 -6.59 30.50
CA TYR A 11 26.36 -7.56 29.78
C TYR A 11 24.86 -7.29 29.96
N ALA A 12 24.42 -6.92 31.17
CA ALA A 12 23.02 -6.53 31.40
C ALA A 12 22.63 -5.26 30.61
N CYS A 13 23.53 -4.26 30.55
CA CYS A 13 23.32 -3.06 29.73
C CYS A 13 23.40 -3.35 28.21
N LEU A 14 24.26 -4.27 27.76
CA LEU A 14 24.35 -4.66 26.34
C LEU A 14 23.12 -5.47 25.90
N CYS A 15 22.60 -6.36 26.75
CA CYS A 15 21.35 -7.08 26.50
C CYS A 15 20.14 -6.14 26.49
N ALA A 16 20.09 -5.14 27.39
CA ALA A 16 19.04 -4.10 27.36
C ALA A 16 19.15 -3.18 26.13
N LEU A 17 20.36 -2.90 25.63
CA LEU A 17 20.59 -2.13 24.40
C LEU A 17 20.25 -2.92 23.13
N ILE A 18 20.49 -4.23 23.10
CA ILE A 18 20.16 -5.12 21.98
C ILE A 18 18.65 -5.40 21.91
N VAL A 19 17.94 -5.41 23.05
CA VAL A 19 16.47 -5.51 23.08
C VAL A 19 15.81 -4.20 22.63
N PHE A 20 16.44 -3.04 22.83
CA PHE A 20 15.92 -1.74 22.38
C PHE A 20 16.17 -1.42 20.90
N THR A 21 16.96 -2.20 20.17
CA THR A 21 17.29 -1.91 18.75
C THR A 21 16.55 -2.78 17.72
N PHE A 22 15.58 -3.62 18.12
CA PHE A 22 14.96 -4.59 17.21
C PHE A 22 13.43 -4.66 17.18
N ILE A 23 12.71 -3.60 17.57
CA ILE A 23 11.25 -3.57 17.41
C ILE A 23 10.82 -2.22 16.85
N THR A 24 11.17 -1.98 15.59
CA THR A 24 10.16 -1.37 14.70
C THR A 24 9.21 -2.51 14.38
N THR A 25 7.91 -2.32 14.52
CA THR A 25 7.01 -3.29 13.90
C THR A 25 7.37 -3.35 12.41
N PRO A 26 7.36 -4.56 11.83
CA PRO A 26 7.23 -4.63 10.41
C PRO A 26 5.82 -4.08 10.08
N VAL A 27 5.72 -2.82 9.71
CA VAL A 27 5.11 -2.55 8.40
C VAL A 27 6.13 -3.07 7.39
N SER A 28 6.40 -4.38 7.40
CA SER A 28 7.23 -4.98 6.38
C SER A 28 6.32 -4.88 5.17
N ALA A 29 6.63 -3.94 4.28
CA ALA A 29 6.16 -4.01 2.92
C ALA A 29 6.66 -5.35 2.38
N ILE A 30 5.79 -6.32 2.54
CA ILE A 30 5.91 -7.65 1.99
C ILE A 30 5.18 -7.53 0.68
N TYR A 31 5.84 -7.95 -0.38
CA TYR A 31 5.17 -8.08 -1.66
C TYR A 31 3.81 -8.74 -1.48
N ASP A 32 2.78 -8.05 -1.94
CA ASP A 32 1.45 -8.59 -2.15
C ASP A 32 1.05 -8.27 -3.58
N PHE A 33 0.51 -9.26 -4.29
CA PHE A 33 0.05 -9.03 -5.64
C PHE A 33 -1.09 -8.01 -5.65
N GLU A 34 -2.02 -8.08 -4.69
CA GLU A 34 -3.18 -7.20 -4.60
C GLU A 34 -2.80 -5.76 -4.23
N GLY A 35 -1.59 -5.56 -3.71
CA GLY A 35 -1.13 -4.25 -3.27
C GLY A 35 -0.84 -4.15 -1.79
N ILE A 36 -0.15 -3.09 -1.42
CA ILE A 36 0.11 -2.74 -0.03
C ILE A 36 -0.78 -1.54 0.32
N PRO A 37 -1.70 -1.69 1.30
CA PRO A 37 -2.64 -0.63 1.61
C PRO A 37 -2.01 0.71 1.99
N LEU A 38 -2.69 1.77 1.59
CA LEU A 38 -2.34 3.13 1.99
C LEU A 38 -2.49 3.27 3.50
N HIS A 39 -1.43 3.74 4.16
CA HIS A 39 -1.43 4.05 5.58
C HIS A 39 -0.80 5.43 5.83
N THR A 40 -1.21 6.10 6.90
CA THR A 40 -0.66 7.42 7.26
C THR A 40 0.79 7.29 7.72
N ALA A 41 1.71 7.77 6.89
CA ALA A 41 3.14 7.84 7.19
C ALA A 41 3.51 9.05 8.04
N ALA A 42 2.80 10.17 7.83
CA ALA A 42 2.94 11.37 8.63
C ALA A 42 1.64 12.17 8.74
N GLN A 43 1.45 12.84 9.86
CA GLN A 43 0.35 13.75 10.14
C GLN A 43 0.75 14.80 11.18
N GLY A 44 -0.01 15.87 11.27
CA GLY A 44 0.15 16.88 12.31
C GLY A 44 -0.20 18.28 11.82
N GLU A 45 0.32 19.28 12.53
CA GLU A 45 0.23 20.69 12.16
C GLU A 45 1.59 21.35 12.03
N VAL A 46 1.67 22.24 11.04
CA VAL A 46 2.81 23.13 10.84
C VAL A 46 2.30 24.55 10.60
N ARG A 47 2.96 25.56 11.16
CA ARG A 47 2.80 26.94 10.67
C ARG A 47 3.61 27.08 9.40
N GLY A 48 2.97 26.84 8.26
CA GLY A 48 3.67 26.59 7.00
C GLY A 48 2.85 25.75 6.05
N GLU A 49 3.53 24.94 5.24
CA GLU A 49 2.93 24.18 4.14
C GLU A 49 3.54 22.79 3.98
N VAL A 50 2.78 21.92 3.31
CA VAL A 50 3.30 20.71 2.70
C VAL A 50 3.56 21.02 1.23
N LEU A 51 4.79 20.78 0.77
CA LEU A 51 5.24 21.04 -0.58
C LEU A 51 5.58 19.75 -1.29
N THR A 52 5.16 19.61 -2.55
CA THR A 52 5.47 18.46 -3.39
C THR A 52 6.33 18.85 -4.59
N PHE A 53 7.20 17.94 -5.00
CA PHE A 53 8.06 18.11 -6.18
C PHE A 53 8.29 16.76 -6.85
N GLY A 54 8.63 16.75 -8.13
CA GLY A 54 9.05 15.51 -8.76
C GLY A 54 9.55 15.64 -10.18
N THR A 55 10.07 14.52 -10.65
CA THR A 55 10.42 14.23 -12.05
C THR A 55 9.72 12.93 -12.39
N TYR A 56 8.86 12.94 -13.42
CA TYR A 56 7.92 11.87 -13.68
C TYR A 56 8.00 11.36 -15.12
N GLY A 57 7.41 10.19 -15.35
CA GLY A 57 7.32 9.52 -16.63
C GLY A 57 8.29 8.34 -16.71
N LEU A 58 7.77 7.18 -17.14
CA LEU A 58 8.55 5.94 -17.22
C LEU A 58 9.74 6.08 -18.18
N THR A 59 10.95 6.19 -17.62
CA THR A 59 12.18 6.46 -18.38
C THR A 59 13.38 5.69 -17.86
N ALA A 60 14.43 5.61 -18.67
CA ALA A 60 15.68 4.96 -18.26
C ALA A 60 16.46 5.85 -17.27
N PRO A 61 16.93 5.31 -16.14
CA PRO A 61 17.83 6.04 -15.24
C PRO A 61 19.22 6.25 -15.87
N PRO A 62 20.02 7.22 -15.38
CA PRO A 62 19.75 8.08 -14.24
C PRO A 62 18.68 9.14 -14.50
N ILE A 63 17.89 9.46 -13.47
CA ILE A 63 17.01 10.63 -13.47
C ILE A 63 17.34 11.55 -12.29
N GLU A 64 17.00 12.83 -12.43
CA GLU A 64 17.24 13.83 -11.40
C GLU A 64 15.97 14.67 -11.16
N CYS A 65 15.72 15.00 -9.89
CA CYS A 65 14.73 15.98 -9.47
C CYS A 65 15.45 17.14 -8.79
N THR A 66 15.25 18.36 -9.29
CA THR A 66 15.84 19.58 -8.72
C THR A 66 14.73 20.55 -8.36
N PHE A 67 14.73 21.02 -7.11
CA PHE A 67 13.71 21.89 -6.56
C PHE A 67 14.33 22.82 -5.50
N ALA A 68 13.54 23.77 -5.01
CA ALA A 68 13.97 24.66 -3.94
C ALA A 68 12.96 24.67 -2.79
N LEU A 69 13.46 24.62 -1.55
CA LEU A 69 12.64 24.75 -0.35
C LEU A 69 12.85 26.13 0.29
N PRO A 70 11.82 26.75 0.90
CA PRO A 70 11.97 28.03 1.56
C PRO A 70 12.80 27.94 2.85
N ALA A 71 12.75 26.80 3.55
CA ALA A 71 13.53 26.51 4.75
C ALA A 71 13.87 25.01 4.83
N LYS A 72 14.62 24.60 5.86
CA LYS A 72 14.83 23.16 6.14
C LYS A 72 13.47 22.55 6.51
N PRO A 73 13.10 21.39 5.93
CA PRO A 73 11.86 20.72 6.31
C PRO A 73 11.92 20.17 7.74
N THR A 74 10.77 20.17 8.42
CA THR A 74 10.60 19.50 9.72
C THR A 74 10.37 18.01 9.55
N TRP A 75 9.82 17.61 8.41
CA TRP A 75 9.67 16.24 7.94
C TRP A 75 9.74 16.22 6.41
N ALA A 76 10.42 15.23 5.84
CA ALA A 76 10.39 15.00 4.40
C ALA A 76 10.57 13.54 4.03
N ARG A 77 9.85 13.13 2.99
CA ARG A 77 9.98 11.82 2.36
C ARG A 77 10.27 11.99 0.87
N VAL A 78 11.18 11.17 0.36
CA VAL A 78 11.42 11.01 -1.07
C VAL A 78 10.96 9.61 -1.46
N TYR A 79 10.15 9.55 -2.50
CA TYR A 79 9.69 8.32 -3.10
C TYR A 79 10.31 8.13 -4.48
N THR A 80 10.66 6.89 -4.79
CA THR A 80 11.15 6.50 -6.10
C THR A 80 10.29 5.37 -6.66
N GLY A 81 9.78 5.57 -7.87
CA GLY A 81 9.00 4.57 -8.58
C GLY A 81 9.88 3.80 -9.57
N ILE A 82 9.91 2.48 -9.51
CA ILE A 82 10.73 1.62 -10.38
C ILE A 82 9.87 0.49 -10.95
N TRP A 83 9.94 0.28 -12.26
CA TRP A 83 9.30 -0.86 -12.89
C TRP A 83 10.23 -2.08 -12.89
N GLY A 84 9.78 -3.14 -12.23
CA GLY A 84 10.46 -4.41 -12.10
C GLY A 84 10.43 -5.26 -13.36
N GLY A 85 9.35 -5.14 -14.13
CA GLY A 85 9.06 -5.95 -15.32
C GLY A 85 8.28 -7.23 -15.01
N THR A 86 8.60 -7.90 -13.90
CA THR A 86 7.84 -9.05 -13.36
C THR A 86 7.90 -9.03 -11.83
N GLU A 87 7.02 -9.80 -11.19
CA GLU A 87 7.02 -10.01 -9.75
C GLU A 87 8.29 -10.70 -9.24
N ARG A 88 9.10 -11.32 -10.11
CA ARG A 88 10.28 -12.13 -9.72
C ARG A 88 11.60 -11.41 -9.90
N TYR A 89 11.62 -10.32 -10.65
CA TYR A 89 12.86 -9.69 -11.03
C TYR A 89 13.42 -8.84 -9.91
N THR A 90 14.70 -9.09 -9.63
CA THR A 90 15.47 -8.42 -8.60
C THR A 90 16.52 -7.52 -9.22
N GLY A 91 16.96 -6.54 -8.44
CA GLY A 91 17.98 -5.57 -8.81
C GLY A 91 18.25 -4.64 -7.65
N TRP A 92 18.70 -3.43 -7.94
CA TRP A 92 18.85 -2.38 -6.94
C TRP A 92 18.49 -1.02 -7.52
N GLU A 93 18.13 -0.11 -6.61
CA GLU A 93 18.15 1.33 -6.84
C GLU A 93 19.17 2.01 -5.94
N GLU A 94 19.61 3.21 -6.33
CA GLU A 94 20.57 3.98 -5.57
C GLU A 94 20.24 5.47 -5.72
N ILE A 95 20.01 6.14 -4.58
CA ILE A 95 19.68 7.56 -4.51
C ILE A 95 20.85 8.39 -3.96
N SER A 96 21.05 9.60 -4.47
CA SER A 96 21.94 10.60 -3.86
C SER A 96 21.20 11.92 -3.71
N VAL A 97 21.19 12.46 -2.49
CA VAL A 97 20.57 13.74 -2.16
C VAL A 97 21.67 14.78 -1.97
N ASN A 98 21.61 15.90 -2.68
CA ASN A 98 22.55 17.01 -2.56
C ASN A 98 24.04 16.64 -2.74
N ASN A 99 24.33 15.65 -3.61
CA ASN A 99 25.66 15.06 -3.81
C ASN A 99 26.25 14.39 -2.56
N ALA A 100 25.41 14.03 -1.59
CA ALA A 100 25.82 13.17 -0.48
C ALA A 100 26.17 11.76 -0.99
N VAL A 101 26.79 10.96 -0.11
CA VAL A 101 27.10 9.56 -0.39
C VAL A 101 25.82 8.84 -0.84
N PRO A 102 25.83 8.19 -2.02
CA PRO A 102 24.65 7.49 -2.50
C PRO A 102 24.22 6.36 -1.55
N ALA A 103 22.92 6.24 -1.34
CA ALA A 103 22.30 5.18 -0.56
C ALA A 103 21.67 4.16 -1.53
N ARG A 104 22.19 2.92 -1.49
CA ARG A 104 21.69 1.81 -2.31
C ARG A 104 20.64 1.01 -1.55
N ARG A 105 19.57 0.63 -2.24
CA ARG A 105 18.57 -0.32 -1.77
C ARG A 105 18.46 -1.48 -2.75
N GLU A 106 18.61 -2.70 -2.25
CA GLU A 106 18.35 -3.92 -3.01
C GLU A 106 16.83 -4.11 -3.15
N LEU A 107 16.40 -4.58 -4.31
CA LEU A 107 15.01 -4.82 -4.70
C LEU A 107 14.83 -6.31 -4.96
N PHE A 108 14.01 -6.98 -4.17
CA PHE A 108 13.92 -8.46 -4.15
C PHE A 108 12.66 -9.03 -4.80
N GLY A 109 11.89 -8.21 -5.52
CA GLY A 109 10.64 -8.63 -6.16
C GLY A 109 9.65 -9.16 -5.13
N LYS A 110 9.06 -10.31 -5.42
CA LYS A 110 8.11 -10.98 -4.52
C LYS A 110 8.69 -11.43 -3.18
N ASP A 111 10.01 -11.48 -3.10
CA ASP A 111 10.74 -11.83 -1.89
C ASP A 111 11.18 -10.59 -1.11
N ASP A 112 10.77 -9.38 -1.54
CA ASP A 112 11.05 -8.14 -0.78
C ASP A 112 10.26 -8.09 0.52
N ARG A 113 10.96 -7.65 1.56
CA ARG A 113 10.49 -7.56 2.95
C ARG A 113 10.90 -6.25 3.58
N HIS A 114 11.51 -5.33 2.84
CA HIS A 114 12.01 -4.09 3.40
C HIS A 114 10.83 -3.17 3.72
N PRO A 115 10.71 -2.65 4.95
CA PRO A 115 9.50 -1.96 5.40
C PRO A 115 9.13 -0.71 4.58
N GLU A 116 10.13 -0.06 4.00
CA GLU A 116 9.96 1.13 3.17
C GLU A 116 9.97 0.83 1.65
N THR A 117 9.86 -0.43 1.24
CA THR A 117 9.83 -0.84 -0.18
C THR A 117 8.48 -1.45 -0.50
N PHE A 118 7.55 -0.64 -0.99
CA PHE A 118 6.23 -1.10 -1.37
C PHE A 118 6.28 -1.69 -2.78
N VAL A 119 6.25 -3.01 -2.91
CA VAL A 119 6.25 -3.70 -4.21
C VAL A 119 4.98 -4.52 -4.38
N SER A 120 4.30 -4.36 -5.51
CA SER A 120 3.06 -5.07 -5.83
C SER A 120 2.94 -5.33 -7.33
N GLY A 121 1.89 -6.06 -7.73
CA GLY A 121 1.64 -6.43 -9.12
C GLY A 121 2.85 -7.06 -9.81
N TYR A 122 3.18 -6.62 -11.03
CA TYR A 122 4.34 -7.13 -11.78
C TYR A 122 5.66 -6.45 -11.42
N GLY A 123 5.92 -6.35 -10.12
CA GLY A 123 7.11 -5.69 -9.60
C GLY A 123 7.07 -4.18 -9.80
N VAL A 124 5.93 -3.54 -9.57
CA VAL A 124 5.88 -2.08 -9.46
C VAL A 124 6.40 -1.72 -8.08
N TYR A 125 7.57 -1.09 -8.01
CA TYR A 125 8.17 -0.66 -6.75
C TYR A 125 7.86 0.81 -6.51
N TRP A 126 7.41 1.11 -5.30
CA TRP A 126 7.32 2.44 -4.73
C TRP A 126 8.15 2.45 -3.46
N VAL A 127 9.28 3.16 -3.48
CA VAL A 127 10.30 3.05 -2.45
C VAL A 127 10.40 4.36 -1.69
N ALA A 128 10.14 4.31 -0.38
CA ALA A 128 10.18 5.47 0.50
C ALA A 128 11.57 5.64 1.15
N HIS A 129 12.03 6.88 1.21
CA HIS A 129 13.29 7.28 1.84
C HIS A 129 13.03 8.46 2.78
N ASP A 130 13.41 8.34 4.06
CA ASP A 130 13.48 9.50 4.96
C ASP A 130 14.68 10.37 4.58
N CYS A 131 14.38 11.54 4.01
CA CYS A 131 15.38 12.52 3.58
C CYS A 131 15.30 13.81 4.39
N THR A 132 14.61 13.81 5.54
CA THR A 132 14.37 15.01 6.35
C THR A 132 15.66 15.77 6.68
N ASP A 133 16.70 15.04 7.09
CA ASP A 133 17.99 15.64 7.47
C ASP A 133 18.95 15.85 6.29
N GLN A 134 18.63 15.31 5.11
CA GLN A 134 19.42 15.44 3.88
C GLN A 134 18.97 16.64 3.03
N LEU A 135 17.69 17.03 3.13
CA LEU A 135 17.12 18.21 2.49
C LEU A 135 17.39 19.48 3.31
N ARG A 136 17.46 20.62 2.62
CA ARG A 136 17.77 21.93 3.21
C ARG A 136 16.98 23.06 2.56
N GLY A 137 16.97 24.22 3.21
CA GLY A 137 16.51 25.46 2.57
C GLY A 137 17.37 25.82 1.35
N GLY A 138 16.74 26.44 0.35
CA GLY A 138 17.34 26.70 -0.95
C GLY A 138 17.29 25.49 -1.88
N LYS A 139 18.23 25.41 -2.84
CA LYS A 139 18.27 24.40 -3.89
C LYS A 139 18.62 23.01 -3.34
N ASN A 140 17.81 22.02 -3.72
CA ASN A 140 18.04 20.60 -3.51
C ASN A 140 18.08 19.86 -4.87
N THR A 141 18.87 18.80 -4.93
CA THR A 141 18.92 17.90 -6.09
C THR A 141 18.94 16.45 -5.60
N ILE A 142 18.06 15.62 -6.14
CA ILE A 142 18.01 14.18 -5.91
C ILE A 142 18.34 13.49 -7.22
N LYS A 143 19.23 12.51 -7.17
CA LYS A 143 19.59 11.66 -8.31
C LYS A 143 19.22 10.23 -8.00
N LEU A 144 18.57 9.56 -8.94
CA LEU A 144 18.21 8.15 -8.88
C LEU A 144 18.93 7.38 -9.99
N THR A 145 19.56 6.26 -9.63
CA THR A 145 20.09 5.25 -10.55
C THR A 145 19.52 3.89 -10.21
N THR A 146 19.48 2.98 -11.18
CA THR A 146 19.13 1.58 -10.94
C THR A 146 20.14 0.66 -11.60
N SER A 147 20.06 -0.62 -11.25
CA SER A 147 20.82 -1.70 -11.88
C SER A 147 20.45 -1.99 -13.34
N ARG A 148 19.56 -1.21 -13.97
CA ARG A 148 19.11 -1.43 -15.35
C ARG A 148 20.28 -1.62 -16.31
N GLY A 149 20.23 -2.72 -17.07
CA GLY A 149 21.21 -3.04 -18.11
C GLY A 149 22.54 -3.60 -17.60
N GLN A 150 22.68 -3.84 -16.30
CA GLN A 150 23.85 -4.54 -15.75
C GLN A 150 23.75 -6.05 -16.03
N PRO A 151 24.86 -6.74 -16.37
CA PRO A 151 24.85 -8.16 -16.74
C PRO A 151 24.19 -9.10 -15.72
N GLU A 152 24.32 -8.78 -14.44
CA GLU A 152 23.80 -9.52 -13.30
C GLU A 152 22.36 -9.16 -12.92
N SER A 153 21.84 -8.03 -13.44
CA SER A 153 20.51 -7.53 -13.11
C SER A 153 19.46 -8.06 -14.07
N ARG A 154 18.31 -8.48 -13.51
CA ARG A 154 17.17 -8.97 -14.29
C ARG A 154 16.01 -7.98 -14.32
N ILE A 155 16.08 -6.92 -13.52
CA ILE A 155 15.05 -5.90 -13.43
C ILE A 155 14.95 -5.10 -14.74
N ASP A 156 13.74 -4.70 -15.15
CA ASP A 156 13.64 -3.68 -16.18
C ASP A 156 14.31 -2.38 -15.67
N GLY A 157 13.91 -1.90 -14.49
CA GLY A 157 14.61 -0.85 -13.78
C GLY A 157 14.46 0.54 -14.40
N ARG A 158 13.56 0.72 -15.39
CA ARG A 158 13.06 2.05 -15.73
C ARG A 158 12.36 2.65 -14.52
N SER A 159 12.49 3.97 -14.35
CA SER A 159 11.88 4.68 -13.23
C SER A 159 10.60 5.38 -13.69
N TYR A 160 9.52 5.21 -12.93
CA TYR A 160 8.31 6.02 -13.04
C TYR A 160 8.57 7.46 -12.64
N GLY A 161 9.43 7.68 -11.64
CA GLY A 161 9.82 9.03 -11.23
C GLY A 161 10.46 9.11 -9.86
N ILE A 162 10.81 10.33 -9.49
CA ILE A 162 11.12 10.77 -8.13
C ILE A 162 9.98 11.68 -7.69
N PHE A 163 9.36 11.39 -6.55
CA PHE A 163 8.35 12.23 -5.91
C PHE A 163 8.85 12.65 -4.52
N VAL A 164 8.70 13.92 -4.18
CA VAL A 164 9.21 14.49 -2.93
C VAL A 164 8.06 15.15 -2.20
N VAL A 165 7.95 14.88 -0.90
CA VAL A 165 7.03 15.55 0.01
C VAL A 165 7.84 16.18 1.13
N ALA A 166 7.64 17.47 1.37
CA ALA A 166 8.35 18.23 2.40
C ALA A 166 7.38 19.10 3.22
N VAL A 167 7.35 18.87 4.52
CA VAL A 167 6.64 19.73 5.49
C VAL A 167 7.61 20.83 5.90
N VAL A 168 7.27 22.09 5.62
CA VAL A 168 8.18 23.23 5.82
C VAL A 168 7.49 24.33 6.62
N GLU A 169 8.18 24.80 7.65
CA GLU A 169 7.74 25.94 8.45
C GLU A 169 7.94 27.26 7.70
N ASP A 170 6.93 28.11 7.77
CA ASP A 170 6.96 29.49 7.35
C ASP A 170 6.04 30.31 8.28
N ALA A 171 6.66 31.11 9.15
CA ALA A 171 5.95 31.89 10.14
C ALA A 171 4.99 32.93 9.53
N ALA A 172 5.15 33.29 8.26
CA ALA A 172 4.24 34.20 7.55
C ALA A 172 2.97 33.50 7.04
N LYS A 173 2.92 32.17 7.08
CA LYS A 173 1.79 31.36 6.59
C LYS A 173 0.84 30.97 7.72
N PRO A 174 -0.42 30.63 7.39
CA PRO A 174 -1.35 30.06 8.37
C PRO A 174 -0.85 28.72 8.91
N VAL A 175 -1.49 28.25 9.98
CA VAL A 175 -1.33 26.85 10.41
C VAL A 175 -1.98 25.95 9.36
N THR A 176 -1.33 24.86 9.00
CA THR A 176 -1.82 23.84 8.07
C THR A 176 -1.81 22.50 8.80
N ARG A 177 -2.98 21.87 8.93
CA ARG A 177 -3.10 20.47 9.34
C ARG A 177 -2.89 19.59 8.12
N TYR A 178 -2.16 18.50 8.24
CA TYR A 178 -1.84 17.62 7.13
C TYR A 178 -1.90 16.14 7.51
N TRP A 179 -2.12 15.32 6.49
CA TRP A 179 -1.99 13.87 6.49
C TRP A 179 -1.26 13.49 5.20
N ILE A 180 -0.27 12.61 5.33
CA ILE A 180 0.53 12.08 4.24
C ILE A 180 0.47 10.56 4.39
N ALA A 181 -0.21 9.92 3.45
CA ALA A 181 -0.34 8.48 3.37
C ALA A 181 0.53 7.92 2.23
N GLU A 182 1.05 6.72 2.45
CA GLU A 182 1.89 5.99 1.51
C GLU A 182 1.49 4.51 1.47
N GLY A 183 1.76 3.86 0.34
CA GLY A 183 1.43 2.47 0.06
C GLY A 183 1.76 2.15 -1.38
N ASN A 184 1.24 1.05 -1.89
CA ASN A 184 1.32 0.69 -3.29
C ASN A 184 0.22 -0.33 -3.61
N GLU A 185 -1.01 0.15 -3.58
CA GLU A 185 -2.17 -0.66 -3.97
C GLU A 185 -2.02 -1.11 -5.42
N ASN A 186 -2.53 -2.29 -5.78
CA ASN A 186 -2.57 -2.76 -7.17
C ASN A 186 -4.03 -3.03 -7.50
N LEU A 187 -4.75 -2.02 -7.97
CA LEU A 187 -6.09 -2.23 -8.48
C LEU A 187 -5.97 -2.86 -9.86
N HIS A 188 -6.61 -4.00 -10.12
CA HIS A 188 -6.50 -4.71 -11.39
C HIS A 188 -7.78 -5.49 -11.76
N GLY A 189 -7.96 -5.68 -13.06
CA GLY A 189 -8.97 -6.57 -13.61
C GLY A 189 -8.53 -8.04 -13.64
N GLU A 190 -9.47 -8.94 -13.96
CA GLU A 190 -9.27 -10.40 -13.96
C GLU A 190 -8.13 -10.87 -14.88
N GLY A 191 -7.96 -10.22 -16.04
CA GLY A 191 -6.96 -10.60 -17.05
C GLY A 191 -5.51 -10.21 -16.69
N TRP A 192 -5.35 -9.39 -15.66
CA TRP A 192 -4.06 -8.80 -15.28
C TRP A 192 -3.49 -9.38 -14.00
N ALA A 193 -4.19 -10.29 -13.33
CA ALA A 193 -3.68 -10.98 -12.16
C ALA A 193 -2.64 -12.11 -12.47
N GLY A 194 -2.38 -12.36 -13.76
CA GLY A 194 -1.32 -13.24 -14.22
C GLY A 194 -1.71 -14.71 -14.17
N THR A 195 -0.96 -15.53 -13.44
CA THR A 195 -1.40 -16.90 -13.11
C THR A 195 -2.38 -16.91 -11.94
N ASN A 196 -2.53 -15.79 -11.23
CA ASN A 196 -3.53 -15.63 -10.19
C ASN A 196 -4.80 -15.04 -10.83
N PRO A 197 -5.98 -15.62 -10.63
CA PRO A 197 -7.21 -15.14 -11.25
C PRO A 197 -7.95 -14.14 -10.33
N THR A 198 -7.28 -13.17 -9.71
CA THR A 198 -7.93 -12.24 -8.75
C THR A 198 -8.46 -10.98 -9.43
N ARG A 199 -9.35 -10.26 -8.73
CA ARG A 199 -9.93 -8.97 -9.13
C ARG A 199 -9.91 -8.02 -7.94
N HIS A 200 -9.36 -6.82 -8.13
CA HIS A 200 -9.25 -5.79 -7.12
C HIS A 200 -9.62 -4.43 -7.75
N ASP A 201 -10.89 -4.07 -7.70
CA ASP A 201 -11.37 -2.86 -8.39
C ASP A 201 -11.27 -1.59 -7.55
N THR A 202 -11.26 -1.72 -6.22
CA THR A 202 -11.39 -0.56 -5.32
C THR A 202 -10.54 -0.69 -4.08
N CYS A 203 -9.93 0.41 -3.65
CA CYS A 203 -9.34 0.54 -2.31
C CYS A 203 -9.80 1.84 -1.65
N GLU A 204 -9.64 1.93 -0.33
CA GLU A 204 -10.07 3.09 0.45
C GLU A 204 -9.05 3.52 1.50
N LEU A 205 -9.09 4.80 1.85
CA LEU A 205 -8.32 5.41 2.92
C LEU A 205 -9.23 6.33 3.75
N ILE A 206 -9.12 6.23 5.07
CA ILE A 206 -9.83 7.09 6.03
C ILE A 206 -8.83 8.03 6.71
N LEU A 207 -9.14 9.33 6.71
CA LEU A 207 -8.36 10.38 7.38
C LEU A 207 -9.24 11.12 8.39
N GLU A 208 -8.87 11.10 9.66
CA GLU A 208 -9.69 11.60 10.78
C GLU A 208 -9.20 12.94 11.33
N LYS A 209 -10.04 13.55 12.17
CA LYS A 209 -9.80 14.83 12.87
C LYS A 209 -9.43 15.98 11.94
N ALA A 210 -10.05 16.05 10.77
CA ALA A 210 -9.91 17.23 9.93
C ALA A 210 -10.61 18.44 10.58
N PRO A 211 -10.05 19.65 10.45
CA PRO A 211 -10.62 20.82 11.09
C PRO A 211 -12.04 21.07 10.53
N PRO A 212 -12.92 21.72 11.31
CA PRO A 212 -14.26 22.05 10.85
C PRO A 212 -14.25 22.80 9.51
N ALA A 213 -15.19 22.47 8.63
CA ALA A 213 -15.29 22.97 7.25
C ALA A 213 -15.47 24.49 7.11
N GLU A 214 -15.56 25.26 8.21
CA GLU A 214 -15.74 26.70 8.16
C GLU A 214 -14.49 27.39 7.59
N LYS A 215 -14.48 27.56 6.26
CA LYS A 215 -13.53 28.38 5.48
C LYS A 215 -12.10 27.84 5.37
N ALA A 216 -11.86 26.56 5.62
CA ALA A 216 -10.56 25.94 5.38
C ALA A 216 -10.35 25.71 3.87
N ALA A 217 -9.28 26.28 3.31
CA ALA A 217 -8.77 25.84 2.01
C ALA A 217 -8.11 24.48 2.23
N ALA A 218 -8.65 23.44 1.60
CA ALA A 218 -8.14 22.08 1.73
C ALA A 218 -7.86 21.48 0.36
N ASP A 219 -6.66 20.91 0.23
CA ASP A 219 -6.16 20.33 -1.02
C ASP A 219 -5.90 18.84 -0.78
N LEU A 220 -6.41 17.99 -1.69
CA LEU A 220 -6.09 16.56 -1.78
C LEU A 220 -5.16 16.34 -2.96
N THR A 221 -3.93 15.90 -2.72
CA THR A 221 -3.00 15.45 -3.75
C THR A 221 -2.93 13.93 -3.76
N VAL A 222 -3.02 13.30 -4.93
CA VAL A 222 -2.89 11.84 -5.11
C VAL A 222 -1.77 11.52 -6.10
N VAL A 223 -1.10 10.38 -5.92
CA VAL A 223 -0.10 9.85 -6.84
C VAL A 223 -0.53 8.47 -7.32
N LEU A 224 -0.66 8.34 -8.64
CA LEU A 224 -1.05 7.12 -9.33
C LEU A 224 0.09 6.65 -10.23
N LEU A 225 0.42 5.35 -10.18
CA LEU A 225 1.35 4.73 -11.12
C LEU A 225 0.64 3.73 -12.02
N ALA A 226 1.28 3.45 -13.15
CA ALA A 226 0.77 2.59 -14.21
C ALA A 226 -0.54 3.08 -14.85
N SER A 227 -0.81 4.38 -14.76
CA SER A 227 -1.91 5.01 -15.46
C SER A 227 -1.84 4.82 -16.98
N THR A 228 -2.99 4.67 -17.62
CA THR A 228 -3.11 4.46 -19.05
C THR A 228 -4.15 5.40 -19.65
N LYS A 229 -3.65 6.33 -20.46
CA LYS A 229 -4.52 7.23 -21.22
C LYS A 229 -5.59 6.47 -21.99
N GLY A 230 -6.84 6.87 -21.80
CA GLY A 230 -7.97 6.31 -22.53
C GLY A 230 -8.69 5.21 -21.77
N GLN A 231 -8.20 4.80 -20.59
CA GLN A 231 -8.85 3.85 -19.70
C GLN A 231 -9.38 4.61 -18.47
N PRO A 232 -10.71 4.74 -18.30
CA PRO A 232 -11.29 5.47 -17.18
C PRO A 232 -10.88 4.95 -15.81
N ASP A 233 -10.70 5.85 -14.85
CA ASP A 233 -10.54 5.56 -13.43
C ASP A 233 -11.14 6.70 -12.59
N TYR A 234 -11.35 6.44 -11.30
CA TYR A 234 -12.07 7.36 -10.43
C TYR A 234 -11.40 7.52 -9.08
N VAL A 235 -11.41 8.76 -8.60
CA VAL A 235 -11.09 9.09 -7.21
C VAL A 235 -12.30 9.79 -6.62
N LEU A 236 -12.76 9.30 -5.46
CA LEU A 236 -13.86 9.89 -4.72
C LEU A 236 -13.37 10.47 -3.41
N PHE A 237 -13.93 11.61 -3.03
CA PHE A 237 -13.73 12.20 -1.72
C PHE A 237 -15.09 12.38 -1.04
N ASN A 238 -15.29 11.71 0.09
CA ASN A 238 -16.51 11.76 0.88
C ASN A 238 -17.79 11.36 0.12
N GLY A 239 -17.64 10.50 -0.89
CA GLY A 239 -18.72 10.01 -1.76
C GLY A 239 -18.92 10.83 -3.04
N GLU A 240 -18.18 11.91 -3.23
CA GLU A 240 -18.26 12.75 -4.43
C GLU A 240 -17.11 12.43 -5.40
N ASP A 241 -17.42 12.29 -6.68
CA ASP A 241 -16.43 12.10 -7.73
C ASP A 241 -15.54 13.34 -7.92
N LEU A 242 -14.24 13.13 -7.93
CA LEU A 242 -13.25 14.17 -8.25
C LEU A 242 -12.99 14.28 -9.76
N GLY A 243 -12.25 15.32 -10.13
CA GLY A 243 -11.84 15.63 -11.49
C GLY A 243 -12.95 16.19 -12.38
N VAL A 244 -12.70 16.28 -13.69
CA VAL A 244 -13.67 16.70 -14.72
C VAL A 244 -14.06 15.52 -15.60
N PRO A 245 -15.33 15.41 -16.06
CA PRO A 245 -15.70 14.37 -17.01
C PRO A 245 -14.92 14.54 -18.31
N VAL A 246 -14.52 13.42 -18.90
CA VAL A 246 -13.84 13.43 -20.20
C VAL A 246 -14.80 13.92 -21.29
N THR A 247 -14.31 14.80 -22.16
CA THR A 247 -15.13 15.35 -23.25
C THR A 247 -14.95 14.61 -24.57
N ASP A 248 -13.88 13.81 -24.72
CA ASP A 248 -13.60 13.06 -25.93
C ASP A 248 -14.37 11.74 -25.99
N LEU A 249 -15.64 11.83 -26.37
CA LEU A 249 -16.51 10.66 -26.52
C LEU A 249 -16.11 9.73 -27.68
N SER A 250 -15.01 9.98 -28.39
CA SER A 250 -14.47 9.02 -29.38
C SER A 250 -13.64 7.92 -28.74
N LEU A 251 -13.02 8.22 -27.59
CA LEU A 251 -12.19 7.30 -26.81
C LEU A 251 -12.89 6.79 -25.56
N TYR A 252 -13.84 7.57 -25.03
CA TYR A 252 -14.47 7.26 -23.74
C TYR A 252 -15.98 6.99 -23.85
N PRO A 253 -16.54 6.15 -22.96
CA PRO A 253 -17.98 6.10 -22.69
C PRO A 253 -18.48 7.42 -22.06
N GLU A 254 -19.78 7.68 -22.19
CA GLU A 254 -20.39 8.91 -21.65
C GLU A 254 -20.35 8.89 -20.11
N GLY A 255 -20.00 10.02 -19.50
CA GLY A 255 -19.91 10.15 -18.04
C GLY A 255 -18.59 9.66 -17.43
N ALA A 256 -17.67 9.14 -18.24
CA ALA A 256 -16.36 8.71 -17.77
C ALA A 256 -15.52 9.85 -17.19
N ARG A 257 -14.63 9.48 -16.28
CA ARG A 257 -13.53 10.29 -15.77
C ARG A 257 -12.26 9.47 -15.95
N ASP A 258 -11.14 10.15 -16.08
CA ASP A 258 -9.83 9.53 -16.30
C ASP A 258 -8.83 10.43 -15.56
N ILE A 259 -8.57 10.07 -14.31
CA ILE A 259 -7.64 10.77 -13.40
C ILE A 259 -6.21 10.30 -13.70
N GLY A 260 -6.04 9.00 -13.95
CA GLY A 260 -4.81 8.36 -14.39
C GLY A 260 -4.65 8.38 -15.91
N ASN A 261 -4.50 9.56 -16.52
CA ASN A 261 -4.48 9.69 -17.98
C ASN A 261 -3.09 9.94 -18.59
N GLU A 262 -2.03 9.68 -17.82
CA GLU A 262 -0.62 9.99 -18.12
C GLU A 262 -0.34 11.50 -18.30
N ARG A 263 -1.06 12.37 -17.59
CA ARG A 263 -0.98 13.82 -17.72
C ARG A 263 -1.23 14.58 -16.40
N ILE A 264 -0.17 14.66 -15.61
CA ILE A 264 -0.07 15.41 -14.36
C ILE A 264 -0.71 16.81 -14.42
N GLY A 265 -1.62 17.06 -13.48
CA GLY A 265 -2.23 18.36 -13.17
C GLY A 265 -3.33 18.77 -14.14
N ASP A 266 -3.94 17.83 -14.85
CA ASP A 266 -5.03 18.10 -15.79
C ASP A 266 -6.41 17.70 -15.27
N ALA A 267 -6.51 16.90 -14.20
CA ALA A 267 -7.77 16.30 -13.78
C ALA A 267 -8.82 17.34 -13.38
N THR A 268 -8.44 18.58 -13.06
CA THR A 268 -9.33 19.70 -12.76
C THR A 268 -9.62 20.62 -13.97
N GLY A 269 -9.29 20.18 -15.18
CA GLY A 269 -9.47 20.94 -16.44
C GLY A 269 -8.24 21.76 -16.87
N GLY A 270 -7.09 21.53 -16.24
CA GLY A 270 -5.82 22.15 -16.60
C GLY A 270 -5.24 21.60 -17.90
N ALA A 271 -4.20 22.25 -18.44
CA ALA A 271 -3.51 21.73 -19.61
C ALA A 271 -2.58 20.54 -19.28
N GLY A 272 -2.22 20.36 -18.01
CA GLY A 272 -1.30 19.33 -17.50
C GLY A 272 0.06 19.23 -18.18
N VAL A 273 0.83 18.22 -17.77
CA VAL A 273 2.12 17.85 -18.34
C VAL A 273 2.15 16.34 -18.58
N GLU A 274 2.49 15.92 -19.79
CA GLU A 274 2.58 14.51 -20.11
C GLU A 274 3.62 13.80 -19.23
N ALA A 275 3.20 12.72 -18.60
CA ALA A 275 4.00 11.88 -17.73
C ALA A 275 3.55 10.43 -17.90
N ARG A 276 4.24 9.71 -18.80
CA ARG A 276 3.90 8.32 -19.11
C ARG A 276 3.82 7.44 -17.86
N TYR A 277 2.70 6.75 -17.69
CA TYR A 277 2.37 5.85 -16.58
C TYR A 277 2.38 6.48 -15.18
N VAL A 278 2.30 7.81 -15.06
CA VAL A 278 2.28 8.49 -13.76
C VAL A 278 1.35 9.68 -13.79
N ASP A 279 0.49 9.77 -12.79
CA ASP A 279 -0.35 10.95 -12.55
C ASP A 279 -0.18 11.46 -11.13
N VAL A 280 -0.19 12.79 -11.01
CA VAL A 280 -0.08 13.51 -9.74
C VAL A 280 -1.08 14.64 -9.76
N GLU A 281 -2.26 14.36 -9.22
CA GLU A 281 -3.40 15.27 -9.29
C GLU A 281 -3.63 15.96 -7.96
N THR A 282 -4.09 17.21 -8.01
CA THR A 282 -4.46 17.98 -6.81
C THR A 282 -5.84 18.59 -6.97
N PHE A 283 -6.69 18.37 -5.97
CA PHE A 283 -8.10 18.77 -5.96
C PHE A 283 -8.37 19.70 -4.77
N ASP A 284 -9.10 20.80 -5.02
CA ASP A 284 -9.70 21.59 -3.94
C ASP A 284 -10.90 20.81 -3.38
N VAL A 285 -10.73 20.31 -2.16
CA VAL A 285 -11.75 19.54 -1.42
C VAL A 285 -12.30 20.33 -0.24
N GLY A 286 -12.03 21.63 -0.14
CA GLY A 286 -12.42 22.45 1.01
C GLY A 286 -13.93 22.45 1.27
N SER A 287 -14.75 22.43 0.21
CA SER A 287 -16.21 22.34 0.32
C SER A 287 -16.75 20.95 0.70
N LEU A 288 -15.93 19.91 0.54
CA LEU A 288 -16.28 18.52 0.81
C LEU A 288 -15.72 18.02 2.14
N LEU A 289 -14.84 18.79 2.79
CA LEU A 289 -14.14 18.41 4.01
C LEU A 289 -15.12 18.12 5.16
N LYS A 290 -14.95 16.96 5.78
CA LYS A 290 -15.65 16.50 6.99
C LYS A 290 -14.61 16.29 8.09
N ASP A 291 -15.03 16.02 9.32
CA ASP A 291 -14.13 15.65 10.42
C ASP A 291 -13.40 14.33 10.11
N THR A 292 -14.15 13.32 9.66
CA THR A 292 -13.62 12.08 9.08
C THR A 292 -13.82 12.10 7.57
N ASN A 293 -12.75 11.92 6.81
CA ASN A 293 -12.75 11.95 5.36
C ASN A 293 -12.43 10.58 4.78
N ARG A 294 -13.29 10.13 3.86
CA ARG A 294 -13.13 8.87 3.12
C ARG A 294 -12.68 9.16 1.69
N ILE A 295 -11.56 8.57 1.30
CA ILE A 295 -11.02 8.61 -0.05
C ILE A 295 -11.16 7.21 -0.65
N VAL A 296 -11.68 7.12 -1.87
CA VAL A 296 -11.84 5.83 -2.59
C VAL A 296 -11.18 5.96 -3.95
N PHE A 297 -10.44 4.93 -4.33
CA PHE A 297 -9.92 4.76 -5.68
C PHE A 297 -10.69 3.63 -6.34
N GLU A 298 -11.08 3.83 -7.59
CA GLU A 298 -11.76 2.81 -8.40
C GLU A 298 -11.06 2.67 -9.74
N ARG A 299 -10.72 1.44 -10.11
CA ARG A 299 -10.09 1.08 -11.38
C ARG A 299 -10.97 1.40 -12.60
N GLY A 300 -12.28 1.43 -12.41
CA GLY A 300 -13.25 1.59 -13.49
C GLY A 300 -14.68 1.37 -13.01
N ARG A 301 -15.65 1.56 -13.91
CA ARG A 301 -17.09 1.36 -13.64
C ARG A 301 -17.76 0.74 -14.86
N ASP A 302 -18.72 -0.15 -14.65
CA ASP A 302 -19.60 -0.63 -15.73
C ASP A 302 -20.56 0.50 -16.14
N LEU A 303 -20.16 1.26 -17.16
CA LEU A 303 -20.87 2.45 -17.63
C LEU A 303 -21.92 2.09 -18.69
N ASN A 304 -21.77 0.95 -19.34
CA ASN A 304 -22.63 0.48 -20.41
C ASN A 304 -23.75 -0.46 -19.89
N GLY A 305 -23.60 -1.02 -18.68
CA GLY A 305 -24.57 -1.85 -17.99
C GLY A 305 -24.57 -3.32 -18.42
N ASP A 306 -23.47 -3.83 -18.99
CA ASP A 306 -23.34 -5.23 -19.41
C ASP A 306 -22.84 -6.16 -18.31
N GLY A 307 -22.50 -5.62 -17.14
CA GLY A 307 -21.98 -6.34 -15.98
C GLY A 307 -20.46 -6.50 -15.96
N GLU A 308 -19.74 -5.97 -16.96
CA GLU A 308 -18.28 -6.04 -17.07
C GLU A 308 -17.64 -4.64 -17.04
N ILE A 309 -16.43 -4.54 -16.50
CA ILE A 309 -15.61 -3.33 -16.62
C ILE A 309 -14.56 -3.63 -17.69
N SER A 310 -14.90 -3.36 -18.94
CA SER A 310 -14.00 -3.66 -20.06
C SER A 310 -12.77 -2.75 -20.05
N THR A 311 -11.58 -3.31 -20.22
CA THR A 311 -10.33 -2.53 -20.34
C THR A 311 -9.85 -2.42 -21.78
N THR A 312 -10.59 -3.03 -22.71
CA THR A 312 -10.22 -3.13 -24.12
C THR A 312 -11.34 -2.64 -25.03
N GLY A 313 -11.03 -2.50 -26.32
CA GLY A 313 -11.97 -1.99 -27.31
C GLY A 313 -11.83 -0.48 -27.52
N SER A 314 -12.80 0.10 -28.23
CA SER A 314 -12.76 1.52 -28.60
C SER A 314 -13.18 2.47 -27.48
N LYS A 315 -13.83 1.95 -26.44
CA LYS A 315 -14.38 2.70 -25.30
C LYS A 315 -14.28 1.83 -24.04
N PRO A 316 -13.07 1.63 -23.51
CA PRO A 316 -12.93 0.92 -22.26
C PRO A 316 -13.59 1.72 -21.12
N GLU A 317 -13.86 1.01 -20.05
CA GLU A 317 -14.63 1.40 -18.87
C GLU A 317 -13.78 1.39 -17.60
N GLY A 318 -12.56 0.85 -17.69
CA GLY A 318 -11.59 0.78 -16.61
C GLY A 318 -10.16 0.62 -17.09
N GLU A 319 -9.23 0.92 -16.19
CA GLU A 319 -7.79 0.65 -16.26
C GLU A 319 -7.47 -0.84 -16.25
N ASP A 320 -6.46 -1.27 -17.01
CA ASP A 320 -5.94 -2.64 -16.92
C ASP A 320 -5.46 -2.95 -15.49
N TYR A 321 -4.64 -2.04 -14.95
CA TYR A 321 -4.25 -1.97 -13.55
C TYR A 321 -3.77 -0.55 -13.22
N ILE A 322 -3.98 -0.11 -11.98
CA ILE A 322 -3.57 1.21 -11.50
C ILE A 322 -3.12 1.14 -10.04
N HIS A 323 -2.09 1.90 -9.70
CA HIS A 323 -1.47 1.87 -8.38
C HIS A 323 -1.59 3.20 -7.64
N PRO A 324 -2.56 3.35 -6.73
CA PRO A 324 -2.54 4.39 -5.72
C PRO A 324 -1.34 4.24 -4.76
N CYS A 325 -0.39 5.18 -4.83
CA CYS A 325 0.87 5.09 -4.07
C CYS A 325 1.02 6.15 -2.97
N SER A 326 0.36 7.30 -3.11
CA SER A 326 0.40 8.34 -2.08
C SER A 326 -0.85 9.22 -2.09
N VAL A 327 -1.27 9.64 -0.90
CA VAL A 327 -2.38 10.58 -0.69
C VAL A 327 -1.93 11.64 0.31
N ILE A 328 -2.09 12.91 -0.03
CA ILE A 328 -1.76 14.03 0.84
C ILE A 328 -2.99 14.90 0.98
N LEU A 329 -3.54 14.99 2.19
CA LEU A 329 -4.58 15.95 2.51
C LEU A 329 -3.96 17.10 3.31
N THR A 330 -4.22 18.33 2.90
CA THR A 330 -3.87 19.52 3.68
C THR A 330 -5.09 20.35 3.95
N ALA A 331 -5.17 20.99 5.12
CA ALA A 331 -6.25 21.90 5.49
C ALA A 331 -5.68 23.12 6.21
N ARG A 332 -5.82 24.29 5.59
CA ARG A 332 -5.34 25.56 6.15
C ARG A 332 -6.30 26.07 7.23
N ARG A 333 -5.75 26.52 8.35
CA ARG A 333 -6.47 27.04 9.53
C ARG A 333 -6.03 28.49 9.84
N PRO A 334 -6.51 29.50 9.09
CA PRO A 334 -6.17 30.90 9.37
C PRO A 334 -6.58 31.32 10.78
N GLY A 335 -5.66 31.94 11.51
CA GLY A 335 -5.91 32.42 12.88
C GLY A 335 -5.85 31.34 13.97
N ALA A 336 -5.60 30.07 13.64
CA ALA A 336 -5.39 29.04 14.64
C ALA A 336 -4.09 29.23 15.43
N SER A 337 -4.16 28.93 16.72
CA SER A 337 -3.00 28.82 17.61
C SER A 337 -2.46 27.40 17.54
N PRO A 338 -1.15 27.21 17.28
CA PRO A 338 -0.56 25.88 17.26
C PRO A 338 -0.52 25.28 18.66
N ALA A 339 -0.98 24.04 18.80
CA ALA A 339 -0.93 23.25 20.03
C ALA A 339 -0.77 21.75 19.66
N PRO A 340 -0.16 20.92 20.51
CA PRO A 340 -0.21 19.46 20.38
C PRO A 340 -1.65 18.95 20.44
N ASP A 341 -1.93 17.82 19.79
CA ASP A 341 -3.25 17.16 19.77
C ASP A 341 -2.97 15.67 19.59
N PHE A 342 -2.59 15.02 20.69
CA PHE A 342 -2.25 13.61 20.71
C PHE A 342 -3.48 12.74 20.85
N SER A 343 -3.50 11.62 20.14
CA SER A 343 -4.45 10.55 20.40
C SER A 343 -3.75 9.20 20.49
N VAL A 344 -4.45 8.22 21.07
CA VAL A 344 -3.95 6.85 21.20
C VAL A 344 -4.94 5.91 20.51
N ASP A 345 -4.45 5.09 19.58
CA ASP A 345 -5.24 4.01 18.99
C ASP A 345 -5.48 2.92 20.05
N ALA A 346 -6.54 2.11 19.87
CA ALA A 346 -6.84 1.02 20.80
C ALA A 346 -5.59 0.12 21.02
N PRO A 347 -5.14 -0.05 22.27
CA PRO A 347 -3.93 -0.82 22.54
C PRO A 347 -4.14 -2.30 22.23
N THR A 348 -3.08 -2.97 21.81
CA THR A 348 -3.07 -4.43 21.63
C THR A 348 -1.95 -5.04 22.46
N ALA A 349 -1.97 -6.37 22.61
CA ALA A 349 -0.93 -7.09 23.31
C ALA A 349 -0.49 -8.32 22.53
N THR A 350 0.81 -8.57 22.51
CA THR A 350 1.40 -9.81 22.00
C THR A 350 2.05 -10.59 23.14
N GLY A 351 2.07 -11.92 23.04
CA GLY A 351 2.67 -12.76 24.08
C GLY A 351 1.91 -12.79 25.42
N ALA A 352 0.63 -12.38 25.43
CA ALA A 352 -0.19 -12.30 26.64
C ALA A 352 -0.69 -13.68 27.12
N TYR A 353 0.23 -14.49 27.63
CA TYR A 353 -0.03 -15.83 28.17
C TYR A 353 0.21 -15.88 29.66
N ALA A 354 -0.53 -16.73 30.37
CA ALA A 354 -0.44 -16.86 31.82
C ALA A 354 0.99 -17.21 32.25
N GLY A 355 1.60 -16.32 33.05
CA GLY A 355 2.96 -16.50 33.56
C GLY A 355 4.09 -16.09 32.59
N GLU A 356 3.76 -15.58 31.40
CA GLU A 356 4.72 -15.02 30.45
C GLU A 356 4.64 -13.48 30.46
N GLU A 357 5.72 -12.82 30.04
CA GLU A 357 5.72 -11.37 29.83
C GLU A 357 5.06 -11.05 28.49
N ALA A 358 4.02 -10.23 28.54
CA ALA A 358 3.34 -9.70 27.37
C ALA A 358 3.94 -8.36 26.96
N THR A 359 3.91 -8.04 25.67
CA THR A 359 4.19 -6.69 25.18
C THR A 359 2.87 -6.00 24.86
N ILE A 360 2.53 -4.98 25.65
CA ILE A 360 1.42 -4.06 25.32
C ILE A 360 1.99 -2.97 24.41
N TRP A 361 1.32 -2.70 23.30
CA TRP A 361 1.68 -1.59 22.44
C TRP A 361 0.46 -0.86 21.89
N ALA A 362 0.66 0.39 21.49
CA ALA A 362 -0.35 1.22 20.84
C ALA A 362 0.32 2.14 19.82
N THR A 363 -0.46 2.61 18.85
CA THR A 363 -0.06 3.71 17.98
C THR A 363 -0.50 5.02 18.62
N MET A 364 0.47 5.88 18.89
CA MET A 364 0.25 7.26 19.30
C MET A 364 0.31 8.15 18.05
N ARG A 365 -0.69 9.03 17.91
CA ARG A 365 -0.82 9.98 16.80
C ARG A 365 -0.78 11.41 17.34
N ASN A 366 -0.27 12.34 16.55
CA ASN A 366 -0.34 13.78 16.83
C ASN A 366 -0.95 14.48 15.61
N TYR A 367 -2.10 15.10 15.81
CA TYR A 367 -2.81 15.90 14.79
C TYR A 367 -2.49 17.39 14.90
N GLY A 368 -1.77 17.77 15.95
CA GLY A 368 -1.37 19.13 16.25
C GLY A 368 0.10 19.38 15.99
N THR A 369 0.63 20.46 16.54
CA THR A 369 2.06 20.74 16.43
C THR A 369 2.86 19.80 17.29
N ARG A 370 4.00 19.34 16.77
CA ARG A 370 4.96 18.56 17.55
C ARG A 370 5.53 19.40 18.70
N PRO A 371 5.35 19.00 19.98
CA PRO A 371 6.00 19.69 21.08
C PRO A 371 7.50 19.37 21.15
N ASP A 372 8.26 20.27 21.75
CA ASP A 372 9.66 20.04 22.08
C ASP A 372 9.80 19.16 23.33
N GLY A 373 10.90 18.40 23.40
CA GLY A 373 11.24 17.57 24.56
C GLY A 373 10.54 16.22 24.59
N LYS A 374 10.48 15.62 25.78
CA LYS A 374 9.88 14.30 26.01
C LYS A 374 8.49 14.43 26.62
N ILE A 375 7.62 13.48 26.29
CA ILE A 375 6.29 13.31 26.88
C ILE A 375 6.19 11.96 27.58
N GLY A 376 5.29 11.84 28.56
CA GLY A 376 5.05 10.60 29.28
C GLY A 376 3.98 9.75 28.59
N VAL A 377 4.18 8.44 28.53
CA VAL A 377 3.18 7.45 28.10
C VAL A 377 2.97 6.47 29.24
N VAL A 378 1.74 6.38 29.73
CA VAL A 378 1.35 5.58 30.88
C VAL A 378 0.59 4.35 30.40
N PHE A 379 1.10 3.17 30.75
CA PHE A 379 0.45 1.89 30.54
C PHE A 379 -0.21 1.47 31.85
N SER A 380 -1.48 1.10 31.79
CA SER A 380 -2.26 0.65 32.94
C SER A 380 -2.93 -0.70 32.67
N VAL A 381 -3.07 -1.50 33.72
CA VAL A 381 -3.83 -2.76 33.73
C VAL A 381 -4.88 -2.66 34.83
N ASP A 382 -6.15 -2.89 34.47
CA ASP A 382 -7.30 -2.82 35.37
C ASP A 382 -7.37 -1.49 36.15
N GLY A 383 -7.09 -0.40 35.44
CA GLY A 383 -7.08 0.97 35.97
C GLY A 383 -5.87 1.34 36.84
N LYS A 384 -4.87 0.45 36.97
CA LYS A 384 -3.64 0.71 37.74
C LYS A 384 -2.46 0.94 36.81
N PRO A 385 -1.74 2.08 36.92
CA PRO A 385 -0.51 2.30 36.19
C PRO A 385 0.53 1.21 36.53
N VAL A 386 1.01 0.52 35.51
CA VAL A 386 2.03 -0.54 35.63
C VAL A 386 3.38 -0.10 35.08
N LYS A 387 3.38 0.79 34.08
CA LYS A 387 4.60 1.32 33.46
C LYS A 387 4.38 2.76 33.00
N MET A 388 5.43 3.57 33.08
CA MET A 388 5.53 4.85 32.39
C MET A 388 6.79 4.84 31.53
N VAL A 389 6.67 5.31 30.29
CA VAL A 389 7.76 5.45 29.33
C VAL A 389 7.84 6.93 28.93
N GLU A 390 9.04 7.49 28.89
CA GLU A 390 9.25 8.82 28.31
C GLU A 390 9.69 8.68 26.85
N VAL A 391 8.98 9.34 25.94
CA VAL A 391 9.27 9.30 24.51
C VAL A 391 9.48 10.71 23.96
N GLU A 392 10.39 10.84 23.00
CA GLU A 392 10.43 12.03 22.14
C GLU A 392 9.35 11.85 21.06
N PRO A 393 8.40 12.79 20.91
CA PRO A 393 7.39 12.70 19.86
C PRO A 393 8.03 12.59 18.49
N ALA A 394 7.57 11.65 17.67
CA ALA A 394 8.08 11.45 16.31
C ALA A 394 7.83 12.68 15.42
N ARG A 395 8.76 12.97 14.50
CA ARG A 395 8.61 14.06 13.50
C ARG A 395 7.44 13.81 12.55
N SER A 396 7.11 12.55 12.30
CA SER A 396 5.96 12.13 11.51
C SER A 396 4.62 12.39 12.21
N GLY A 397 4.59 12.61 13.52
CA GLY A 397 3.34 12.61 14.28
C GLY A 397 2.64 11.24 14.35
N VAL A 398 3.31 10.15 13.93
CA VAL A 398 2.84 8.76 14.09
C VAL A 398 3.96 7.97 14.75
N GLN A 399 3.69 7.36 15.90
CA GLN A 399 4.71 6.67 16.69
C GLN A 399 4.11 5.49 17.45
N GLN A 400 4.75 4.33 17.36
CA GLN A 400 4.42 3.20 18.21
C GLN A 400 5.06 3.36 19.58
N VAL A 401 4.31 3.01 20.62
CA VAL A 401 4.75 3.00 22.01
C VAL A 401 4.45 1.64 22.61
N GLU A 402 5.36 1.11 23.44
CA GLU A 402 5.22 -0.23 24.00
C GLU A 402 5.79 -0.38 25.41
N ALA A 403 5.31 -1.40 26.12
CA ALA A 403 5.79 -1.80 27.43
C ALA A 403 5.59 -3.30 27.69
N GLY A 404 6.61 -3.92 28.28
CA GLY A 404 6.53 -5.30 28.82
C GLY A 404 5.76 -5.34 30.15
N VAL A 405 4.80 -6.26 30.26
CA VAL A 405 3.96 -6.47 31.45
C VAL A 405 3.63 -7.96 31.61
N THR A 406 3.83 -8.51 32.81
CA THR A 406 3.30 -9.85 33.14
C THR A 406 1.86 -9.73 33.64
N LEU A 407 0.96 -10.47 32.99
CA LEU A 407 -0.46 -10.51 33.32
C LEU A 407 -0.82 -11.81 34.03
N ALA A 408 -1.78 -11.73 34.95
CA ALA A 408 -2.35 -12.92 35.57
C ALA A 408 -3.31 -13.62 34.59
N GLU A 409 -3.69 -14.85 34.89
CA GLU A 409 -4.78 -15.50 34.16
C GLU A 409 -6.11 -14.78 34.46
N GLY A 410 -6.90 -14.52 33.43
CA GLY A 410 -8.18 -13.85 33.53
C GLY A 410 -8.40 -12.80 32.45
N ARG A 411 -9.48 -12.02 32.62
CA ARG A 411 -9.81 -10.89 31.77
C ARG A 411 -9.23 -9.62 32.37
N HIS A 412 -8.53 -8.85 31.56
CA HIS A 412 -7.90 -7.59 31.91
C HIS A 412 -8.36 -6.47 31.00
N THR A 413 -8.39 -5.26 31.53
CA THR A 413 -8.48 -4.03 30.72
C THR A 413 -7.09 -3.41 30.64
N ILE A 414 -6.52 -3.35 29.43
CA ILE A 414 -5.28 -2.64 29.17
C ILE A 414 -5.61 -1.23 28.69
N THR A 415 -4.89 -0.23 29.21
CA THR A 415 -5.07 1.19 28.86
C THR A 415 -3.72 1.82 28.57
N VAL A 416 -3.65 2.60 27.50
CA VAL A 416 -2.48 3.42 27.17
C VAL A 416 -2.93 4.87 27.13
N ARG A 417 -2.19 5.73 27.83
CA ARG A 417 -2.48 7.16 27.93
C ARG A 417 -1.23 8.01 27.66
N VAL A 418 -1.38 9.05 26.87
CA VAL A 418 -0.36 10.09 26.69
C VAL A 418 -0.56 11.20 27.72
N ASP A 419 0.53 11.59 28.35
CA ASP A 419 0.61 12.70 29.31
C ASP A 419 1.46 13.80 28.67
N ALA A 420 0.79 14.67 27.90
CA ALA A 420 1.36 15.81 27.21
C ALA A 420 0.66 17.10 27.68
N GLY A 421 1.43 18.06 28.18
CA GLY A 421 0.89 19.35 28.61
C GLY A 421 0.46 20.22 27.44
N GLY A 422 -0.69 20.89 27.56
CA GLY A 422 -1.17 21.83 26.55
C GLY A 422 -1.81 21.18 25.32
N ASP A 423 -2.21 19.92 25.44
CA ASP A 423 -2.95 19.20 24.42
C ASP A 423 -4.30 19.87 24.09
N ALA A 424 -4.61 19.99 22.81
CA ALA A 424 -5.80 20.64 22.29
C ALA A 424 -7.08 19.82 22.49
N ASP A 425 -6.98 18.49 22.48
CA ASP A 425 -8.08 17.57 22.77
C ASP A 425 -7.63 16.49 23.76
N PRO A 426 -7.69 16.76 25.07
CA PRO A 426 -7.28 15.79 26.07
C PRO A 426 -8.21 14.56 26.17
N THR A 427 -9.32 14.51 25.43
CA THR A 427 -10.31 13.44 25.56
C THR A 427 -9.96 12.16 24.79
N ASP A 428 -9.04 12.23 23.84
CA ASP A 428 -8.57 11.08 23.05
C ASP A 428 -7.10 10.69 23.31
N ASN A 429 -6.49 11.34 24.31
CA ASN A 429 -5.19 10.98 24.85
C ASN A 429 -5.13 9.59 25.52
N GLU A 430 -6.26 8.90 25.64
CA GLU A 430 -6.37 7.60 26.30
C GLU A 430 -7.21 6.62 25.47
N ALA A 431 -6.73 5.39 25.31
CA ALA A 431 -7.50 4.30 24.75
C ALA A 431 -7.33 3.00 25.55
N SER A 432 -8.35 2.15 25.49
CA SER A 432 -8.42 0.90 26.23
C SER A 432 -8.89 -0.26 25.37
N ALA A 433 -8.44 -1.46 25.71
CA ALA A 433 -8.90 -2.71 25.13
C ALA A 433 -9.10 -3.79 26.20
N GLN A 434 -10.00 -4.73 25.92
CA GLN A 434 -10.17 -5.94 26.73
C GLN A 434 -9.21 -7.01 26.22
N LEU A 435 -8.61 -7.75 27.15
CA LEU A 435 -7.65 -8.81 26.87
C LEU A 435 -7.91 -10.00 27.79
N THR A 436 -8.04 -11.19 27.22
CA THR A 436 -8.13 -12.45 27.96
C THR A 436 -6.77 -13.15 27.94
N VAL A 437 -6.27 -13.47 29.13
CA VAL A 437 -4.99 -14.15 29.35
C VAL A 437 -5.24 -15.52 29.97
N GLY A 438 -4.67 -16.56 29.38
CA GLY A 438 -4.77 -17.95 29.83
C GLY A 438 -3.66 -18.80 29.23
N THR A 439 -3.97 -20.02 28.80
CA THR A 439 -3.00 -20.89 28.12
C THR A 439 -2.65 -20.38 26.73
N VAL A 440 -1.48 -20.79 26.24
CA VAL A 440 -1.04 -20.53 24.86
C VAL A 440 -2.16 -20.86 23.86
N PRO A 441 -2.37 -20.03 22.81
CA PRO A 441 -3.31 -20.28 21.73
C PRO A 441 -3.17 -21.65 21.07
N ASP A 442 -4.26 -22.08 20.42
CA ASP A 442 -4.33 -23.31 19.61
C ASP A 442 -5.16 -23.00 18.35
N LEU A 443 -4.54 -22.44 17.31
CA LEU A 443 -5.23 -22.04 16.10
C LEU A 443 -5.43 -23.24 15.18
N SER A 444 -6.68 -23.65 15.01
CA SER A 444 -7.04 -24.72 14.08
C SER A 444 -7.83 -24.19 12.88
N VAL A 445 -7.51 -24.70 11.69
CA VAL A 445 -8.15 -24.30 10.43
C VAL A 445 -9.03 -25.43 9.87
N VAL A 446 -10.20 -25.07 9.36
CA VAL A 446 -11.11 -25.96 8.62
C VAL A 446 -11.56 -25.25 7.34
N ILE A 447 -11.45 -25.94 6.21
CA ILE A 447 -11.89 -25.44 4.91
C ILE A 447 -13.29 -26.00 4.63
N GLY A 448 -14.27 -25.13 4.38
CA GLY A 448 -15.61 -25.50 3.97
C GLY A 448 -15.73 -25.79 2.47
N ALA A 449 -16.93 -26.16 2.02
CA ALA A 449 -17.17 -26.44 0.62
C ALA A 449 -17.20 -25.13 -0.20
N PRO A 450 -16.54 -25.08 -1.38
CA PRO A 450 -16.65 -23.94 -2.29
C PRO A 450 -18.10 -23.73 -2.76
N VAL A 451 -18.55 -22.48 -2.78
CA VAL A 451 -19.89 -22.07 -3.23
C VAL A 451 -19.73 -21.08 -4.39
N ARG A 452 -20.52 -21.23 -5.45
CA ARG A 452 -20.50 -20.30 -6.59
C ARG A 452 -21.16 -18.97 -6.22
N ALA A 453 -20.51 -17.85 -6.51
CA ALA A 453 -21.11 -16.52 -6.32
C ALA A 453 -22.33 -16.34 -7.25
N GLY A 454 -23.45 -15.83 -6.73
CA GLY A 454 -24.65 -15.51 -7.53
C GLY A 454 -25.67 -16.63 -7.78
N ALA A 455 -25.68 -17.73 -7.00
CA ALA A 455 -26.62 -18.85 -7.17
C ALA A 455 -28.12 -18.55 -6.85
N GLU A 456 -28.51 -17.27 -6.71
CA GLU A 456 -29.90 -16.81 -6.73
C GLU A 456 -30.12 -15.67 -7.75
N ALA A 457 -29.98 -15.95 -9.05
CA ALA A 457 -30.62 -15.15 -10.10
C ALA A 457 -30.74 -15.94 -11.42
N HIS A 458 -31.86 -15.73 -12.11
CA HIS A 458 -32.38 -16.59 -13.16
C HIS A 458 -31.58 -16.62 -14.49
N ALA A 459 -31.60 -17.83 -15.07
CA ALA A 459 -31.31 -18.24 -16.44
C ALA A 459 -31.43 -17.17 -17.56
N ALA A 460 -30.36 -17.01 -18.32
CA ALA A 460 -30.39 -16.67 -19.75
C ALA A 460 -29.44 -17.59 -20.53
N SER A 461 -29.89 -18.06 -21.69
CA SER A 461 -29.26 -19.12 -22.49
C SER A 461 -28.05 -18.63 -23.30
N PRO A 462 -27.06 -19.50 -23.61
CA PRO A 462 -25.89 -19.10 -24.39
C PRO A 462 -26.25 -18.88 -25.86
N GLN A 463 -26.12 -17.64 -26.33
CA GLN A 463 -26.27 -17.29 -27.74
C GLN A 463 -24.87 -17.15 -28.36
N GLN A 464 -24.53 -18.05 -29.28
CA GLN A 464 -23.29 -18.01 -30.05
C GLN A 464 -23.26 -16.77 -30.96
N SER A 465 -22.26 -15.91 -30.76
CA SER A 465 -21.93 -14.80 -31.66
C SER A 465 -20.97 -15.26 -32.77
N PRO A 466 -21.04 -14.70 -33.99
CA PRO A 466 -20.23 -15.12 -35.13
C PRO A 466 -18.81 -14.54 -35.06
N ALA A 467 -17.82 -15.33 -35.49
CA ALA A 467 -16.42 -14.90 -35.57
C ALA A 467 -16.23 -13.75 -36.61
N PRO A 468 -15.49 -12.67 -36.29
CA PRO A 468 -15.24 -11.59 -37.23
C PRO A 468 -14.02 -11.88 -38.13
N LEU A 469 -14.29 -11.93 -39.43
CA LEU A 469 -13.38 -12.22 -40.52
C LEU A 469 -12.78 -10.91 -41.05
N VAL A 470 -11.95 -10.20 -40.26
CA VAL A 470 -11.37 -8.90 -40.70
C VAL A 470 -9.86 -8.74 -40.41
N ALA A 471 -9.20 -9.68 -39.73
CA ALA A 471 -7.76 -9.60 -39.43
C ALA A 471 -6.80 -9.95 -40.59
N LEU A 472 -7.27 -10.02 -41.85
CA LEU A 472 -6.42 -10.42 -42.98
C LEU A 472 -5.95 -9.26 -43.87
N VAL A 473 -6.44 -8.03 -43.70
CA VAL A 473 -6.15 -6.93 -44.65
C VAL A 473 -5.07 -5.95 -44.15
N ALA A 474 -4.81 -5.87 -42.84
CA ALA A 474 -3.77 -4.98 -42.29
C ALA A 474 -2.34 -5.58 -42.33
N GLY A 475 -2.20 -6.91 -42.41
CA GLY A 475 -0.90 -7.58 -42.40
C GLY A 475 -0.14 -7.52 -43.74
N LEU A 476 -0.82 -7.24 -44.85
CA LEU A 476 -0.20 -7.24 -46.19
C LEU A 476 0.40 -5.87 -46.58
N SER A 477 0.07 -4.80 -45.86
CA SER A 477 0.58 -3.44 -46.15
C SER A 477 1.99 -3.19 -45.58
N LEU A 478 2.37 -3.90 -44.50
CA LEU A 478 3.66 -3.70 -43.82
C LEU A 478 4.79 -4.55 -44.43
N ALA A 479 4.44 -5.70 -45.03
CA ALA A 479 5.40 -6.54 -45.75
C ALA A 479 5.89 -5.90 -47.06
N ALA A 480 5.05 -5.09 -47.72
CA ALA A 480 5.41 -4.37 -48.94
C ALA A 480 6.37 -3.20 -48.68
N LEU A 481 6.32 -2.57 -47.49
CA LEU A 481 7.21 -1.46 -47.14
C LEU A 481 8.63 -1.93 -46.78
N LEU A 482 8.76 -3.12 -46.19
CA LEU A 482 10.05 -3.71 -45.80
C LEU A 482 10.79 -4.37 -46.97
N ALA A 483 10.10 -4.68 -48.08
CA ALA A 483 10.72 -5.20 -49.31
C ALA A 483 11.34 -4.10 -50.20
N ALA A 484 11.06 -2.81 -49.94
CA ALA A 484 11.49 -1.69 -50.79
C ALA A 484 12.83 -1.04 -50.39
N MET A 485 13.44 -1.42 -49.26
CA MET A 485 14.70 -0.83 -48.79
C MET A 485 15.87 -1.81 -48.99
N ARG A 486 16.82 -1.46 -49.87
CA ARG A 486 18.04 -2.23 -50.11
C ARG A 486 18.94 -2.25 -48.85
N PRO A 487 19.50 -3.41 -48.46
CA PRO A 487 20.33 -3.51 -47.26
C PRO A 487 21.78 -3.02 -47.51
N PRO A 488 22.40 -2.25 -46.60
CA PRO A 488 23.86 -2.18 -46.51
C PRO A 488 24.38 -3.43 -45.78
N GLY A 489 25.48 -3.98 -46.28
CA GLY A 489 25.99 -5.29 -45.87
C GLY A 489 26.65 -5.36 -44.50
N GLY A 490 26.68 -6.58 -43.95
CA GLY A 490 27.62 -7.02 -42.91
C GLY A 490 27.02 -7.14 -41.50
N LYS A 491 26.75 -8.39 -41.06
CA LYS A 491 26.47 -8.89 -39.69
C LYS A 491 25.44 -8.15 -38.79
N THR A 492 24.93 -7.00 -39.19
CA THR A 492 23.90 -6.20 -38.49
C THR A 492 22.47 -6.54 -38.93
N ALA A 493 22.29 -7.09 -40.13
CA ALA A 493 20.98 -7.52 -40.63
C ALA A 493 20.41 -8.76 -39.90
N VAL A 494 21.26 -9.64 -39.38
CA VAL A 494 20.81 -10.84 -38.64
C VAL A 494 20.31 -10.48 -37.24
N ILE A 495 20.82 -9.40 -36.65
CA ILE A 495 20.43 -8.92 -35.31
C ILE A 495 19.12 -8.12 -35.37
N LEU A 496 18.87 -7.38 -36.46
CA LEU A 496 17.61 -6.68 -36.68
C LEU A 496 16.43 -7.62 -36.99
N VAL A 497 16.67 -8.73 -37.71
CA VAL A 497 15.64 -9.76 -37.97
C VAL A 497 15.37 -10.61 -36.73
N ALA A 498 16.39 -10.89 -35.89
CA ALA A 498 16.19 -11.55 -34.60
C ALA A 498 15.50 -10.64 -33.56
N GLY A 499 15.81 -9.34 -33.56
CA GLY A 499 15.16 -8.33 -32.71
C GLY A 499 13.69 -8.08 -33.06
N ALA A 500 13.34 -8.04 -34.35
CA ALA A 500 11.95 -7.92 -34.79
C ALA A 500 11.15 -9.23 -34.56
N GLY A 501 11.80 -10.40 -34.61
CA GLY A 501 11.18 -11.68 -34.27
C GLY A 501 10.86 -11.83 -32.78
N ILE A 502 11.67 -11.25 -31.88
CA ILE A 502 11.41 -11.29 -30.43
C ILE A 502 10.29 -10.31 -30.05
N VAL A 503 10.19 -9.14 -30.69
CA VAL A 503 9.07 -8.20 -30.43
C VAL A 503 7.74 -8.74 -31.02
N ALA A 504 7.77 -9.49 -32.12
CA ALA A 504 6.57 -10.10 -32.69
C ALA A 504 6.13 -11.41 -32.00
N VAL A 505 7.05 -12.14 -31.34
CA VAL A 505 6.69 -13.31 -30.51
C VAL A 505 6.22 -12.89 -29.11
N SER A 506 6.70 -11.75 -28.60
CA SER A 506 6.16 -11.16 -27.34
C SER A 506 4.80 -10.46 -27.50
N LEU A 507 4.35 -10.20 -28.74
CA LEU A 507 2.99 -9.75 -29.07
C LEU A 507 2.08 -10.89 -29.58
N LEU A 508 2.56 -12.13 -29.52
CA LEU A 508 1.76 -13.36 -29.65
C LEU A 508 1.49 -13.99 -28.28
N ALA A 509 1.44 -13.17 -27.22
CA ALA A 509 0.50 -13.45 -26.15
C ALA A 509 -0.87 -13.45 -26.81
N VAL A 510 -1.33 -14.65 -27.18
CA VAL A 510 -2.74 -14.93 -27.39
C VAL A 510 -3.46 -14.13 -26.31
N PRO A 511 -4.41 -13.23 -26.63
CA PRO A 511 -5.28 -12.77 -25.56
C PRO A 511 -5.79 -14.06 -24.90
N PRO A 512 -5.83 -14.20 -23.56
CA PRO A 512 -6.77 -15.17 -23.05
C PRO A 512 -8.10 -14.72 -23.64
N ALA A 513 -8.53 -15.42 -24.70
CA ALA A 513 -9.92 -15.50 -25.07
C ALA A 513 -10.61 -15.71 -23.73
N ALA A 514 -11.43 -14.76 -23.29
CA ALA A 514 -12.18 -14.76 -22.03
C ALA A 514 -12.24 -16.20 -21.50
N ALA A 515 -11.39 -16.53 -20.52
CA ALA A 515 -10.93 -17.90 -20.30
C ALA A 515 -12.14 -18.79 -20.04
N ALA A 516 -12.59 -19.48 -21.09
CA ALA A 516 -13.87 -20.16 -21.10
C ALA A 516 -13.87 -21.21 -19.98
N GLY A 517 -14.56 -20.91 -18.88
CA GLY A 517 -14.75 -21.81 -17.76
C GLY A 517 -14.21 -21.38 -16.40
N TYR A 518 -13.66 -20.18 -16.17
CA TYR A 518 -13.45 -19.68 -14.81
C TYR A 518 -14.73 -19.07 -14.23
N LEU A 519 -14.96 -19.22 -12.93
CA LEU A 519 -16.14 -18.75 -12.20
C LEU A 519 -15.76 -18.24 -10.82
N ASP A 520 -16.54 -17.30 -10.29
CA ASP A 520 -16.39 -16.82 -8.92
C ASP A 520 -16.90 -17.82 -7.91
N TYR A 521 -16.06 -18.11 -6.93
CA TYR A 521 -16.39 -18.93 -5.79
C TYR A 521 -16.04 -18.23 -4.49
N THR A 522 -16.78 -18.60 -3.45
CA THR A 522 -16.49 -18.25 -2.08
C THR A 522 -16.22 -19.53 -1.31
N ILE A 523 -15.12 -19.54 -0.56
CA ILE A 523 -14.75 -20.65 0.32
C ILE A 523 -14.86 -20.18 1.76
N PRO A 524 -15.81 -20.71 2.54
CA PRO A 524 -15.88 -20.42 3.96
C PRO A 524 -14.72 -21.16 4.67
N VAL A 525 -13.76 -20.40 5.20
CA VAL A 525 -12.67 -20.92 6.03
C VAL A 525 -12.98 -20.63 7.49
N THR A 526 -13.08 -21.66 8.31
CA THR A 526 -13.30 -21.53 9.75
C THR A 526 -11.99 -21.67 10.50
N ILE A 527 -11.67 -20.69 11.35
CA ILE A 527 -10.50 -20.68 12.21
C ILE A 527 -10.97 -20.64 13.66
N LYS A 528 -10.48 -21.56 14.49
CA LYS A 528 -10.79 -21.61 15.92
C LYS A 528 -9.53 -21.42 16.75
N ASN A 529 -9.62 -20.58 17.77
CA ASN A 529 -8.64 -20.52 18.86
C ASN A 529 -9.09 -21.44 19.99
N GLY A 530 -8.47 -22.61 20.12
CA GLY A 530 -8.74 -23.57 21.20
C GLY A 530 -8.05 -23.25 22.53
N GLY A 531 -7.15 -22.26 22.55
CA GLY A 531 -6.39 -21.85 23.72
C GLY A 531 -7.13 -20.90 24.66
N GLY A 532 -6.49 -20.58 25.79
CA GLY A 532 -7.05 -19.76 26.86
C GLY A 532 -6.73 -18.26 26.78
N SER A 533 -5.82 -17.85 25.89
CA SER A 533 -5.50 -16.45 25.61
C SER A 533 -6.11 -15.98 24.30
N ASP A 534 -6.38 -14.68 24.23
CA ASP A 534 -6.71 -14.01 22.96
C ASP A 534 -5.50 -14.00 22.01
N VAL A 535 -5.79 -13.99 20.72
CA VAL A 535 -4.81 -13.90 19.64
C VAL A 535 -5.03 -12.59 18.91
N GLY A 536 -3.98 -11.78 18.77
CA GLY A 536 -3.99 -10.55 17.97
C GLY A 536 -4.05 -10.84 16.46
N ALA A 537 -3.93 -9.80 15.66
CA ALA A 537 -4.09 -9.92 14.22
C ALA A 537 -3.03 -10.82 13.55
N PHE A 538 -3.43 -11.54 12.50
CA PHE A 538 -2.54 -12.39 11.70
C PHE A 538 -3.05 -12.59 10.28
N ASP A 539 -2.15 -13.08 9.41
CA ASP A 539 -2.47 -13.37 8.01
C ASP A 539 -2.91 -14.83 7.83
N LEU A 540 -3.99 -15.03 7.08
CA LEU A 540 -4.42 -16.30 6.54
C LEU A 540 -3.90 -16.43 5.09
N THR A 541 -2.97 -17.34 4.85
CA THR A 541 -2.45 -17.60 3.49
C THR A 541 -3.23 -18.71 2.81
N ILE A 542 -3.72 -18.47 1.60
CA ILE A 542 -4.49 -19.41 0.80
C ILE A 542 -3.68 -19.81 -0.43
N TYR A 543 -3.59 -21.11 -0.66
CA TYR A 543 -2.96 -21.73 -1.82
C TYR A 543 -3.99 -22.50 -2.64
N LEU A 544 -3.98 -22.30 -3.95
CA LEU A 544 -4.78 -23.03 -4.93
C LEU A 544 -3.85 -23.78 -5.87
N ASP A 545 -4.00 -25.10 -5.95
CA ASP A 545 -3.18 -26.02 -6.75
C ASP A 545 -1.66 -25.90 -6.51
N GLY A 546 -1.26 -25.38 -5.34
CA GLY A 546 0.13 -25.21 -4.92
C GLY A 546 0.67 -23.79 -5.04
N ASP A 547 0.00 -22.92 -5.78
CA ASP A 547 0.36 -21.50 -5.90
C ASP A 547 -0.37 -20.67 -4.86
N LYS A 548 0.28 -19.62 -4.33
CA LYS A 548 -0.33 -18.69 -3.38
C LYS A 548 -1.38 -17.86 -4.12
N ALA A 549 -2.63 -18.05 -3.77
CA ALA A 549 -3.78 -17.43 -4.45
C ALA A 549 -4.24 -16.15 -3.75
N ALA A 550 -4.23 -16.12 -2.41
CA ALA A 550 -4.64 -14.94 -1.66
C ALA A 550 -3.99 -14.92 -0.27
N VAL A 551 -3.91 -13.73 0.31
CA VAL A 551 -3.69 -13.51 1.74
C VAL A 551 -4.89 -12.74 2.27
N LYS A 552 -5.44 -13.17 3.40
CA LYS A 552 -6.53 -12.46 4.09
C LYS A 552 -6.09 -12.08 5.48
N HIS A 553 -6.31 -10.82 5.85
CA HIS A 553 -6.06 -10.36 7.20
C HIS A 553 -7.15 -10.84 8.15
N VAL A 554 -6.75 -11.24 9.35
CA VAL A 554 -7.65 -11.60 10.46
C VAL A 554 -7.31 -10.68 11.62
N ASP A 555 -8.28 -9.89 12.10
CA ASP A 555 -8.04 -8.88 13.16
C ASP A 555 -7.65 -9.50 14.52
N GLY A 556 -8.00 -10.77 14.72
CA GLY A 556 -7.70 -11.54 15.93
C GLY A 556 -8.82 -12.51 16.28
N ILE A 557 -8.56 -13.42 17.22
CA ILE A 557 -9.54 -14.40 17.69
C ILE A 557 -9.45 -14.53 19.19
N GLY A 558 -10.55 -14.24 19.87
CA GLY A 558 -10.64 -14.39 21.33
C GLY A 558 -10.45 -15.83 21.80
N ALA A 559 -10.09 -16.00 23.07
CA ALA A 559 -9.93 -17.31 23.71
C ALA A 559 -11.18 -18.19 23.53
N GLY A 560 -10.99 -19.42 23.04
CA GLY A 560 -12.08 -20.36 22.75
C GLY A 560 -12.99 -20.00 21.56
N ALA A 561 -12.79 -18.83 20.93
CA ALA A 561 -13.68 -18.32 19.89
C ALA A 561 -13.38 -18.93 18.52
N THR A 562 -14.27 -18.67 17.57
CA THR A 562 -14.17 -19.13 16.19
C THR A 562 -14.61 -18.00 15.27
N VAL A 563 -13.88 -17.83 14.17
CA VAL A 563 -14.22 -16.91 13.08
C VAL A 563 -14.37 -17.71 11.79
N THR A 564 -15.29 -17.30 10.93
CA THR A 564 -15.41 -17.83 9.57
C THR A 564 -15.15 -16.69 8.60
N ILE A 565 -14.23 -16.91 7.67
CA ILE A 565 -13.80 -15.95 6.66
C ILE A 565 -14.18 -16.51 5.31
N ASP A 566 -14.96 -15.75 4.57
CA ASP A 566 -15.32 -16.05 3.21
C ASP A 566 -14.19 -15.62 2.27
N VAL A 567 -13.46 -16.59 1.74
CA VAL A 567 -12.34 -16.35 0.83
C VAL A 567 -12.86 -16.37 -0.61
N PRO A 568 -12.85 -15.24 -1.33
CA PRO A 568 -13.14 -15.23 -2.75
C PRO A 568 -12.01 -15.91 -3.50
N LEU A 569 -12.35 -16.85 -4.38
CA LEU A 569 -11.45 -17.44 -5.37
C LEU A 569 -12.16 -17.50 -6.71
N TYR A 570 -11.47 -17.07 -7.76
CA TYR A 570 -11.93 -17.26 -9.13
C TYR A 570 -11.22 -18.49 -9.69
N THR A 571 -11.93 -19.51 -10.13
CA THR A 571 -11.27 -20.72 -10.65
C THR A 571 -12.18 -21.52 -11.57
N THR A 572 -11.68 -22.58 -12.20
CA THR A 572 -12.50 -23.47 -13.02
C THR A 572 -13.39 -24.40 -12.20
N PRO A 573 -14.62 -24.74 -12.64
CA PRO A 573 -15.45 -25.79 -12.04
C PRO A 573 -14.80 -27.15 -12.28
N ARG A 574 -13.92 -27.52 -11.35
CA ARG A 574 -13.29 -28.84 -11.27
C ARG A 574 -12.84 -29.10 -9.84
N LYS A 575 -12.19 -30.25 -9.68
CA LYS A 575 -11.46 -30.56 -8.46
C LYS A 575 -10.15 -29.76 -8.41
N HIS A 576 -9.96 -29.00 -7.34
CA HIS A 576 -8.74 -28.25 -7.05
C HIS A 576 -8.19 -28.65 -5.69
N ARG A 577 -6.87 -28.52 -5.51
CA ARG A 577 -6.22 -28.70 -4.21
C ARG A 577 -6.15 -27.36 -3.50
N LEU A 578 -6.74 -27.27 -2.32
CA LEU A 578 -6.66 -26.09 -1.46
C LEU A 578 -5.76 -26.39 -0.28
N ARG A 579 -4.88 -25.44 0.05
CA ARG A 579 -4.15 -25.41 1.32
C ARG A 579 -4.31 -24.03 1.94
N VAL A 580 -4.78 -23.99 3.19
CA VAL A 580 -4.97 -22.75 3.93
C VAL A 580 -4.14 -22.81 5.20
N VAL A 581 -3.38 -21.76 5.49
CA VAL A 581 -2.44 -21.70 6.62
C VAL A 581 -2.68 -20.42 7.42
N ALA A 582 -3.09 -20.56 8.68
CA ALA A 582 -3.20 -19.45 9.62
C ALA A 582 -1.82 -19.07 10.17
N ASP A 583 -1.50 -17.78 10.16
CA ASP A 583 -0.26 -17.20 10.65
C ASP A 583 0.98 -17.85 10.01
N GLU A 584 1.04 -18.09 8.69
CA GLU A 584 2.14 -18.88 8.07
C GLU A 584 3.57 -18.53 8.54
N ARG A 585 3.81 -17.26 8.92
CA ARG A 585 5.09 -16.76 9.44
C ARG A 585 5.49 -17.31 10.82
N GLY A 586 4.53 -17.80 11.61
CA GLY A 586 4.76 -18.30 12.96
C GLY A 586 5.04 -17.19 13.96
N ALA A 587 4.42 -16.03 13.78
CA ALA A 587 4.55 -14.92 14.70
C ALA A 587 3.80 -15.17 16.00
N ILE A 588 2.74 -15.99 15.95
CA ILE A 588 1.95 -16.37 17.12
C ILE A 588 2.47 -17.70 17.66
N LYS A 589 2.78 -17.71 18.97
CA LYS A 589 3.07 -18.93 19.70
C LYS A 589 1.80 -19.78 19.74
N ASP A 590 1.91 -21.00 19.25
CA ASP A 590 0.80 -21.94 19.13
C ASP A 590 1.15 -23.27 19.81
N SER A 591 0.21 -23.79 20.59
CA SER A 591 0.39 -25.05 21.32
C SER A 591 0.39 -26.28 20.41
N ASN A 592 -0.23 -26.21 19.23
CA ASN A 592 -0.24 -27.28 18.24
C ASN A 592 -0.16 -26.74 16.81
N ARG A 593 1.02 -26.26 16.44
CA ARG A 593 1.26 -25.63 15.14
C ARG A 593 0.85 -26.44 13.89
N ALA A 594 0.70 -27.75 14.02
CA ALA A 594 0.32 -28.63 12.92
C ALA A 594 -1.15 -28.46 12.47
N ASN A 595 -2.04 -27.97 13.34
CA ASN A 595 -3.46 -27.77 13.00
C ASN A 595 -3.77 -26.35 12.46
N ASN A 596 -2.79 -25.45 12.46
CA ASN A 596 -2.88 -24.13 11.81
C ASN A 596 -2.96 -24.23 10.29
N ALA A 597 -2.76 -25.43 9.71
CA ALA A 597 -2.90 -25.67 8.28
C ALA A 597 -3.95 -26.74 8.01
N ALA A 598 -4.82 -26.46 7.05
CA ALA A 598 -5.74 -27.43 6.46
C ALA A 598 -5.42 -27.59 4.98
N GLU A 599 -5.49 -28.82 4.48
CA GLU A 599 -5.26 -29.12 3.07
C GLU A 599 -6.22 -30.22 2.60
N GLY A 600 -6.73 -30.09 1.38
CA GLY A 600 -7.60 -31.10 0.79
C GLY A 600 -7.92 -30.82 -0.67
N GLU A 601 -8.60 -31.77 -1.31
CA GLU A 601 -9.14 -31.57 -2.65
C GLU A 601 -10.63 -31.25 -2.57
N TYR A 602 -11.03 -30.14 -3.19
CA TYR A 602 -12.39 -29.62 -3.16
C TYR A 602 -12.94 -29.54 -4.57
N VAL A 603 -14.22 -29.89 -4.73
CA VAL A 603 -14.93 -29.77 -6.00
C VAL A 603 -15.56 -28.39 -6.05
N PHE A 604 -15.19 -27.62 -7.06
CA PHE A 604 -15.78 -26.33 -7.39
C PHE A 604 -16.95 -26.59 -8.36
N PRO A 605 -18.21 -26.32 -7.95
CA PRO A 605 -19.41 -26.75 -8.68
C PRO A 605 -19.71 -25.96 -9.95
#